data_AF-A0A954BUY2-F1
#
_entry.id   AF-A0A954BUY2-F1
#
_cell.length_a   1.000
_cell.length_b   1.000
_cell.length_c   1.000
_cell.angle_alpha   90.00
_cell.angle_beta   90.00
_cell.angle_gamma   90.00
#
_symmetry.space_group_name_H-M   'P 1'
#
loop_
_entity.id
_entity.type
_entity.pdbx_description
1 polymer ?
#
loop_
_entity_poly.entity_id
_entity_poly.type
_entity_poly.pdbx_seq_one_letter_code
_entity_poly.pdbx_strand_id
1 'polypeptide(L)'
;MTTEPTTPTAEEIIRTHHDSVWRFLVSIGCEPTLADDLTQEAFLSVLGDGFEYRGSHLTAAWLLRVAKHLFIDHVRKRKAVLGVDLEHAETRWQEFEADCPHEKRVAWLRECMGELTDRAREALQQRYELNLPREEMARRLGMAPAGVKTMLERIRRRLRECVQGKVNHDDA
;
A
#
# COMPACT_ATOMS: atom_id res chain seq x y z
N MET A 1 -17.94 -31.39 -14.13
CA MET A 1 -17.61 -30.38 -15.15
C MET A 1 -16.91 -29.24 -14.42
N THR A 2 -15.60 -29.41 -14.21
CA THR A 2 -14.78 -28.52 -13.40
C THR A 2 -14.51 -27.28 -14.24
N THR A 3 -15.15 -26.16 -13.90
CA THR A 3 -14.81 -24.87 -14.49
C THR A 3 -13.46 -24.46 -13.91
N GLU A 4 -12.38 -24.66 -14.67
CA GLU A 4 -11.12 -23.99 -14.38
C GLU A 4 -11.38 -22.47 -14.33
N PRO A 5 -10.88 -21.74 -13.32
CA PRO A 5 -10.97 -20.29 -13.33
C PRO A 5 -10.08 -19.79 -14.48
N THR A 6 -10.71 -19.41 -15.60
CA THR A 6 -10.02 -18.76 -16.71
C THR A 6 -9.33 -17.52 -16.17
N THR A 7 -8.00 -17.48 -16.27
CA THR A 7 -7.22 -16.27 -15.94
C THR A 7 -7.79 -15.10 -16.75
N PRO A 8 -8.19 -13.99 -16.11
CA PRO A 8 -8.73 -12.85 -16.83
C PRO A 8 -7.69 -12.30 -17.80
N THR A 9 -8.16 -11.83 -18.94
CA THR A 9 -7.34 -11.16 -19.94
C THR A 9 -6.73 -9.87 -19.36
N ALA A 10 -5.63 -9.41 -19.97
CA ALA A 10 -5.01 -8.15 -19.55
C ALA A 10 -5.99 -6.96 -19.69
N GLU A 11 -6.83 -6.96 -20.72
CA GLU A 11 -7.86 -5.94 -20.93
C GLU A 11 -8.87 -5.91 -19.76
N GLU A 12 -9.32 -7.06 -19.29
CA GLU A 12 -10.23 -7.15 -18.15
C GLU A 12 -9.58 -6.66 -16.85
N ILE A 13 -8.31 -6.98 -16.63
CA ILE A 13 -7.54 -6.50 -15.49
C ILE A 13 -7.41 -4.97 -15.55
N ILE A 14 -7.04 -4.42 -16.71
CA ILE A 14 -6.93 -2.97 -16.91
C ILE A 14 -8.26 -2.29 -16.62
N ARG A 15 -9.34 -2.71 -17.30
CA ARG A 15 -10.67 -2.11 -17.14
C ARG A 15 -11.16 -2.14 -15.69
N THR A 16 -10.84 -3.21 -14.96
CA THR A 16 -11.27 -3.38 -13.56
C THR A 16 -10.49 -2.47 -12.61
N HIS A 17 -9.20 -2.25 -12.85
CA HIS A 17 -8.30 -1.63 -11.88
C HIS A 17 -7.83 -0.23 -12.25
N HIS A 18 -8.01 0.21 -13.50
CA HIS A 18 -7.51 1.47 -14.03
C HIS A 18 -7.80 2.67 -13.12
N ASP A 19 -9.08 2.94 -12.88
CA ASP A 19 -9.52 4.09 -12.09
C ASP A 19 -8.99 4.05 -10.66
N SER A 20 -8.87 2.86 -10.07
CA SER A 20 -8.34 2.71 -8.71
C SER A 20 -6.86 3.07 -8.63
N VAL A 21 -6.07 2.70 -9.64
CA VAL A 21 -4.64 3.01 -9.72
C VAL A 21 -4.42 4.49 -9.97
N TRP A 22 -5.16 5.06 -10.92
CA TRP A 22 -5.08 6.47 -11.24
C TRP A 22 -5.47 7.36 -10.06
N ARG A 23 -6.64 7.08 -9.44
CA ARG A 23 -7.12 7.85 -8.28
C ARG A 23 -6.16 7.75 -7.11
N PHE A 24 -5.55 6.59 -6.91
CA PHE A 24 -4.52 6.42 -5.89
C PHE A 24 -3.28 7.27 -6.16
N LEU A 25 -2.81 7.36 -7.41
CA LEU A 25 -1.68 8.21 -7.77
C LEU A 25 -2.01 9.68 -7.52
N VAL A 26 -3.17 10.15 -7.96
CA VAL A 26 -3.61 11.53 -7.71
C VAL A 26 -3.75 11.80 -6.21
N SER A 27 -4.30 10.85 -5.44
CA SER A 27 -4.47 11.03 -3.99
C SER A 27 -3.15 11.09 -3.22
N ILE A 28 -2.06 10.52 -3.74
CA ILE A 28 -0.72 10.64 -3.14
C ILE A 28 0.06 11.87 -3.64
N GLY A 29 -0.63 12.82 -4.31
CA GLY A 29 -0.05 14.08 -4.75
C GLY A 29 0.60 14.04 -6.14
N CYS A 30 0.31 13.00 -6.94
CA CYS A 30 0.70 12.99 -8.34
C CYS A 30 -0.16 13.99 -9.13
N GLU A 31 0.48 14.77 -9.99
CA GLU A 31 -0.24 15.63 -10.93
C GLU A 31 -0.99 14.75 -11.96
N PRO A 32 -2.21 15.11 -12.40
CA PRO A 32 -3.05 14.28 -13.27
C PRO A 32 -2.37 13.73 -14.52
N THR A 33 -1.60 14.54 -15.26
CA THR A 33 -0.93 14.06 -16.48
C THR A 33 0.14 13.02 -16.16
N LEU A 34 0.90 13.23 -15.07
CA LEU A 34 1.83 12.21 -14.60
C LEU A 34 1.09 10.96 -14.08
N ALA A 35 -0.09 11.11 -13.47
CA ALA A 35 -0.87 9.97 -13.00
C ALA A 35 -1.36 9.10 -14.17
N ASP A 36 -1.75 9.69 -15.30
CA ASP A 36 -2.09 8.98 -16.54
C ASP A 36 -0.91 8.13 -17.03
N ASP A 37 0.29 8.72 -17.10
CA ASP A 37 1.51 8.05 -17.57
C ASP A 37 1.90 6.90 -16.64
N LEU A 38 1.94 7.15 -15.33
CA LEU A 38 2.32 6.15 -14.34
C LEU A 38 1.30 5.02 -14.20
N THR A 39 0.03 5.31 -14.44
CA THR A 39 -1.03 4.28 -14.49
C THR A 39 -0.78 3.35 -15.68
N GLN A 40 -0.53 3.91 -16.87
CA GLN A 40 -0.21 3.11 -18.05
C GLN A 40 1.04 2.26 -17.83
N GLU A 41 2.11 2.84 -17.30
CA GLU A 41 3.36 2.12 -17.01
C GLU A 41 3.16 1.00 -15.98
N ALA A 42 2.30 1.22 -14.97
CA ALA A 42 1.93 0.17 -14.03
C ALA A 42 1.19 -0.99 -14.73
N PHE A 43 0.30 -0.71 -15.70
CA PHE A 43 -0.38 -1.77 -16.44
C PHE A 43 0.48 -2.47 -17.48
N LEU A 44 1.52 -1.83 -18.02
CA LEU A 44 2.50 -2.53 -18.87
C LEU A 44 3.18 -3.67 -18.10
N SER A 45 3.34 -3.55 -16.78
CA SER A 45 3.89 -4.63 -15.95
C SER A 45 2.98 -5.87 -15.86
N VAL A 46 1.68 -5.74 -16.17
CA VAL A 46 0.73 -6.87 -16.28
C VAL A 46 0.99 -7.70 -17.54
N LEU A 47 1.49 -7.06 -18.60
CA LEU A 47 1.79 -7.71 -19.89
C LEU A 47 3.16 -8.38 -19.91
N GLY A 48 4.01 -8.13 -18.91
CA GLY A 48 5.34 -8.72 -18.83
C GLY A 48 5.36 -10.12 -18.22
N ASP A 49 6.45 -10.85 -18.47
CA ASP A 49 6.64 -12.25 -18.04
C ASP A 49 6.59 -12.49 -16.52
N GLY A 50 6.60 -11.43 -15.70
CA GLY A 50 6.62 -11.49 -14.25
C GLY A 50 5.25 -11.45 -13.56
N PHE A 51 4.16 -11.24 -14.30
CA PHE A 51 2.82 -11.10 -13.71
C PHE A 51 2.10 -12.45 -13.60
N GLU A 52 1.64 -12.76 -12.39
CA GLU A 52 0.82 -13.95 -12.11
C GLU A 52 -0.48 -13.51 -11.46
N TYR A 53 -1.61 -13.81 -12.10
CA TYR A 53 -2.92 -13.47 -11.54
C TYR A 53 -3.23 -14.36 -10.33
N ARG A 54 -3.38 -13.75 -9.16
CA ARG A 54 -3.70 -14.43 -7.88
C ARG A 54 -5.05 -13.99 -7.30
N GLY A 55 -5.93 -13.42 -8.14
CA GLY A 55 -7.22 -12.88 -7.73
C GLY A 55 -7.25 -11.34 -7.66
N SER A 56 -8.41 -10.76 -7.95
CA SER A 56 -8.60 -9.31 -8.13
C SER A 56 -8.06 -8.45 -6.97
N HIS A 57 -8.30 -8.82 -5.71
CA HIS A 57 -7.78 -8.05 -4.56
C HIS A 57 -6.24 -8.05 -4.49
N LEU A 58 -5.60 -9.19 -4.76
CA LEU A 58 -4.14 -9.27 -4.76
C LEU A 58 -3.54 -8.55 -5.96
N THR A 59 -4.19 -8.62 -7.12
CA THR A 59 -3.84 -7.85 -8.32
C THR A 59 -3.92 -6.35 -8.06
N ALA A 60 -5.00 -5.86 -7.44
CA ALA A 60 -5.14 -4.46 -7.05
C ALA A 60 -4.01 -4.02 -6.12
N ALA A 61 -3.77 -4.76 -5.03
CA ALA A 61 -2.71 -4.43 -4.07
C ALA A 61 -1.30 -4.44 -4.70
N TRP A 62 -1.09 -5.29 -5.70
CA TRP A 62 0.16 -5.34 -6.47
C TRP A 62 0.29 -4.14 -7.41
N LEU A 63 -0.74 -3.82 -8.20
CA LEU A 63 -0.76 -2.66 -9.11
C LEU A 63 -0.54 -1.34 -8.36
N LEU A 64 -1.21 -1.14 -7.23
CA LEU A 64 -1.02 0.05 -6.39
C LEU A 64 0.42 0.16 -5.87
N ARG A 65 1.08 -0.98 -5.58
CA ARG A 65 2.49 -0.99 -5.19
C ARG A 65 3.41 -0.60 -6.35
N VAL A 66 3.17 -1.12 -7.55
CA VAL A 66 3.92 -0.75 -8.76
C VAL A 66 3.78 0.74 -9.02
N ALA A 67 2.55 1.25 -9.07
CA ALA A 67 2.26 2.67 -9.27
C ALA A 67 2.94 3.56 -8.21
N LYS A 68 2.86 3.19 -6.92
CA LYS A 68 3.57 3.91 -5.84
C LYS A 68 5.08 3.94 -6.06
N HIS A 69 5.70 2.83 -6.45
CA HIS A 69 7.14 2.79 -6.72
C HIS A 69 7.52 3.69 -7.88
N LEU A 70 6.77 3.64 -8.99
CA LEU A 70 7.01 4.49 -10.15
C LEU A 70 6.91 5.97 -9.78
N PHE A 71 5.91 6.35 -8.99
CA PHE A 71 5.76 7.72 -8.51
C PHE A 71 6.92 8.16 -7.61
N ILE A 72 7.32 7.34 -6.64
CA ILE A 72 8.46 7.64 -5.76
C ILE A 72 9.74 7.79 -6.57
N ASP A 73 9.97 6.92 -7.56
CA ASP A 73 11.16 6.99 -8.41
C ASP A 73 11.13 8.22 -9.31
N HIS A 74 9.97 8.59 -9.85
CA HIS A 74 9.79 9.85 -10.58
C HIS A 74 10.12 11.05 -9.67
N VAL A 75 9.55 11.10 -8.46
CA VAL A 75 9.80 12.17 -7.49
C VAL A 75 11.27 12.21 -7.08
N ARG A 76 11.93 11.07 -6.85
CA ARG A 76 13.37 11.03 -6.52
C ARG A 76 14.23 11.57 -7.66
N LYS A 77 13.96 11.15 -8.90
CA LYS A 77 14.65 11.66 -10.10
C LYS A 77 14.42 13.16 -10.27
N ARG A 78 13.22 13.65 -9.98
CA ARG A 78 12.86 15.08 -10.05
C ARG A 78 13.41 15.89 -8.87
N LYS A 79 13.52 15.31 -7.67
CA LYS A 79 14.09 15.93 -6.46
C LYS A 79 15.62 16.07 -6.56
N ALA A 80 16.28 15.17 -7.28
CA ALA A 80 17.67 15.36 -7.70
C ALA A 80 17.88 16.59 -8.61
N VAL A 81 16.79 17.16 -9.15
CA VAL A 81 16.81 18.32 -10.05
C VAL A 81 16.27 19.61 -9.37
N LEU A 82 15.38 19.53 -8.36
CA LEU A 82 14.64 20.73 -7.88
C LEU A 82 14.39 20.90 -6.37
N GLY A 83 14.91 20.03 -5.48
CA GLY A 83 14.94 20.33 -4.02
C GLY A 83 13.63 20.80 -3.37
N VAL A 84 12.52 20.04 -3.51
CA VAL A 84 11.23 20.39 -2.89
C VAL A 84 10.94 19.61 -1.60
N ASP A 85 10.31 20.33 -0.67
CA ASP A 85 9.99 20.03 0.72
C ASP A 85 8.86 19.00 0.88
N LEU A 86 9.13 17.96 1.67
CA LEU A 86 8.25 16.80 1.91
C LEU A 86 7.08 17.13 2.85
N GLU A 87 7.21 18.15 3.67
CA GLU A 87 6.26 18.49 4.74
C GLU A 87 4.91 18.99 4.19
N HIS A 88 4.96 19.65 3.03
CA HIS A 88 3.77 20.17 2.35
C HIS A 88 2.91 19.07 1.68
N ALA A 89 3.54 17.96 1.29
CA ALA A 89 2.86 16.79 0.73
C ALA A 89 2.13 16.00 1.82
N GLU A 90 2.74 15.87 3.00
CA GLU A 90 2.15 15.21 4.18
C GLU A 90 0.95 16.01 4.75
N THR A 91 0.98 17.34 4.67
CA THR A 91 -0.12 18.19 5.13
C THR A 91 -1.36 18.03 4.25
N ARG A 92 -1.20 18.07 2.92
CA ARG A 92 -2.31 17.84 1.99
C ARG A 92 -2.86 16.41 2.02
N TRP A 93 -2.02 15.44 2.38
CA TRP A 93 -2.41 14.06 2.64
C TRP A 93 -3.44 13.95 3.78
N GLN A 94 -3.27 14.72 4.84
CA GLN A 94 -4.20 14.72 5.98
C GLN A 94 -5.53 15.42 5.66
N GLU A 95 -5.52 16.47 4.83
CA GLU A 95 -6.73 17.20 4.44
C GLU A 95 -7.62 16.43 3.46
N PHE A 96 -7.02 15.61 2.58
CA PHE A 96 -7.76 14.76 1.62
C PHE A 96 -8.42 13.53 2.28
N GLU A 97 -7.94 13.12 3.46
CA GLU A 97 -8.44 11.95 4.19
C GLU A 97 -9.85 12.16 4.75
N ALA A 98 -10.32 13.41 4.84
CA ALA A 98 -11.51 13.81 5.60
C ALA A 98 -12.88 13.52 4.93
N ASP A 99 -12.91 13.09 3.65
CA ASP A 99 -14.17 13.05 2.87
C ASP A 99 -14.47 11.67 2.24
N CYS A 100 -13.92 10.59 2.82
CA CYS A 100 -14.03 9.24 2.27
C CYS A 100 -14.57 8.24 3.32
N PRO A 101 -15.32 7.17 2.94
CA PRO A 101 -15.71 6.04 3.81
C PRO A 101 -14.52 5.28 4.46
N HIS A 102 -13.29 5.74 4.18
CA HIS A 102 -12.02 5.30 4.72
C HIS A 102 -11.71 5.88 6.10
N GLU A 103 -12.31 7.02 6.50
CA GLU A 103 -12.05 7.65 7.81
C GLU A 103 -12.28 6.70 8.98
N LYS A 104 -13.44 6.04 9.04
CA LYS A 104 -13.75 5.10 10.13
C LYS A 104 -12.77 3.95 10.20
N ARG A 105 -12.40 3.37 9.04
CA ARG A 105 -11.41 2.29 8.99
C ARG A 105 -10.01 2.76 9.38
N VAL A 106 -9.62 3.97 9.01
CA VAL A 106 -8.36 4.59 9.42
C VAL A 106 -8.36 4.90 10.91
N ALA A 107 -9.47 5.44 11.44
CA ALA A 107 -9.66 5.70 12.86
C ALA A 107 -9.58 4.40 13.67
N TRP A 108 -10.28 3.33 13.26
CA TRP A 108 -10.16 2.01 13.89
C TRP A 108 -8.76 1.44 13.78
N LEU A 109 -8.07 1.62 12.65
CA LEU A 109 -6.67 1.21 12.54
C LEU A 109 -5.78 1.98 13.52
N ARG A 110 -5.96 3.30 13.67
CA ARG A 110 -5.23 4.12 14.65
C ARG A 110 -5.48 3.64 16.08
N GLU A 111 -6.73 3.35 16.44
CA GLU A 111 -7.08 2.74 17.74
C GLU A 111 -6.39 1.38 17.94
N CYS A 112 -6.50 0.48 16.96
CA CYS A 112 -5.90 -0.86 17.01
C CYS A 112 -4.36 -0.82 17.06
N MET A 113 -3.73 0.20 16.45
CA MET A 113 -2.29 0.44 16.58
C MET A 113 -1.91 0.92 17.99
N GLY A 114 -2.83 1.57 18.70
CA GLY A 114 -2.69 1.95 20.11
C GLY A 114 -2.52 0.73 21.04
N GLU A 115 -3.14 -0.41 20.70
CA GLU A 115 -3.08 -1.65 21.49
C GLU A 115 -1.81 -2.49 21.24
N LEU A 116 -0.99 -2.10 20.27
CA LEU A 116 0.27 -2.80 19.99
C LEU A 116 1.31 -2.52 21.08
N THR A 117 2.16 -3.51 21.33
CA THR A 117 3.34 -3.31 22.17
C THR A 117 4.32 -2.35 21.49
N ASP A 118 5.15 -1.66 22.27
CA ASP A 118 6.13 -0.70 21.72
C ASP A 118 7.05 -1.36 20.71
N ARG A 119 7.48 -2.60 20.98
CA ARG A 119 8.29 -3.41 20.05
C ARG A 119 7.58 -3.70 18.73
N ALA A 120 6.26 -3.90 18.74
CA ALA A 120 5.48 -4.11 17.52
C ALA A 120 5.27 -2.80 16.74
N ARG A 121 5.05 -1.69 17.44
CA ARG A 121 4.96 -0.35 16.84
C ARG A 121 6.27 0.05 16.18
N GLU A 122 7.40 -0.16 16.86
CA GLU A 122 8.75 0.07 16.33
C GLU A 122 8.99 -0.75 15.05
N ALA A 123 8.62 -2.04 15.05
CA ALA A 123 8.76 -2.88 13.86
C ALA A 123 7.89 -2.40 12.68
N LEU A 124 6.69 -1.86 12.94
CA LEU A 124 5.86 -1.24 11.90
C LEU A 124 6.49 0.05 11.36
N GLN A 125 6.92 0.94 12.24
CA GLN A 125 7.59 2.20 11.87
C GLN A 125 8.83 1.93 11.00
N GLN A 126 9.71 1.03 11.45
CA GLN A 126 10.89 0.64 10.68
C GLN A 126 10.52 0.08 9.31
N ARG A 127 9.42 -0.68 9.20
CA ARG A 127 9.02 -1.31 7.94
C ARG A 127 8.31 -0.35 6.98
N TYR A 128 7.42 0.48 7.49
CA TYR A 128 6.44 1.21 6.69
C TYR A 128 6.72 2.71 6.59
N GLU A 129 7.31 3.33 7.62
CA GLU A 129 7.76 4.73 7.56
C GLU A 129 9.19 4.80 7.01
N LEU A 130 10.11 4.06 7.63
CA LEU A 130 11.53 4.08 7.27
C LEU A 130 11.91 3.16 6.09
N ASN A 131 10.96 2.32 5.63
CA ASN A 131 11.15 1.36 4.53
C ASN A 131 12.40 0.46 4.67
N LEU A 132 12.77 0.06 5.89
CA LEU A 132 13.96 -0.74 6.11
C LEU A 132 13.80 -2.18 5.57
N PRO A 133 14.89 -2.77 5.02
CA PRO A 133 14.92 -4.17 4.66
C PRO A 133 14.91 -5.05 5.91
N ARG A 134 14.42 -6.29 5.79
CA ARG A 134 14.22 -7.18 6.94
C ARG A 134 15.53 -7.51 7.65
N GLU A 135 16.65 -7.57 6.93
CA GLU A 135 17.97 -7.78 7.54
C GLU A 135 18.38 -6.61 8.45
N GLU A 136 18.10 -5.38 8.05
CA GLU A 136 18.42 -4.19 8.84
C GLU A 136 17.51 -4.06 10.06
N MET A 137 16.22 -4.36 9.89
CA MET A 137 15.28 -4.44 11.01
C MET A 137 15.70 -5.50 12.04
N ALA A 138 16.16 -6.66 11.56
CA ALA A 138 16.63 -7.75 12.41
C ALA A 138 17.82 -7.31 13.27
N ARG A 139 18.78 -6.60 12.68
CA ARG A 139 19.91 -6.01 13.42
C ARG A 139 19.44 -5.03 14.50
N ARG A 140 18.56 -4.09 14.16
CA ARG A 140 18.08 -3.05 15.09
C ARG A 140 17.23 -3.61 16.22
N LEU A 141 16.35 -4.56 15.91
CA LEU A 141 15.46 -5.20 16.87
C LEU A 141 16.15 -6.31 17.68
N GLY A 142 17.41 -6.66 17.36
CA GLY A 142 18.15 -7.73 18.02
C GLY A 142 17.50 -9.11 17.84
N MET A 143 17.06 -9.45 16.63
CA MET A 143 16.41 -10.73 16.32
C MET A 143 16.88 -11.31 14.97
N ALA A 144 16.53 -12.56 14.67
CA ALA A 144 16.81 -13.16 13.38
C ALA A 144 15.93 -12.55 12.25
N PRO A 145 16.39 -12.47 11.00
CA PRO A 145 15.59 -12.00 9.86
C PRO A 145 14.28 -12.76 9.65
N ALA A 146 14.29 -14.08 9.89
CA ALA A 146 13.07 -14.89 9.87
C ALA A 146 12.07 -14.45 10.96
N GLY A 147 12.58 -14.07 12.14
CA GLY A 147 11.78 -13.54 13.25
C GLY A 147 11.07 -12.23 12.90
N VAL A 148 11.71 -11.34 12.14
CA VAL A 148 11.09 -10.08 11.67
C VAL A 148 9.89 -10.37 10.76
N LYS A 149 10.02 -11.33 9.84
CA LYS A 149 8.92 -11.74 8.96
C LYS A 149 7.73 -12.25 9.77
N THR A 150 7.95 -13.20 10.67
CA THR A 150 6.90 -13.78 11.52
C THR A 150 6.28 -12.73 12.45
N MET A 151 7.08 -11.83 13.00
CA MET A 151 6.61 -10.71 13.81
C MET A 151 5.66 -9.82 13.01
N LEU A 152 6.05 -9.37 11.82
CA LEU A 152 5.22 -8.54 10.96
C LEU A 152 3.91 -9.24 10.55
N GLU A 153 3.96 -10.54 10.27
CA GLU A 153 2.76 -11.33 9.97
C GLU A 153 1.79 -11.40 11.15
N ARG A 154 2.30 -11.63 12.37
CA ARG A 154 1.50 -11.64 13.60
C ARG A 154 0.87 -10.26 13.88
N ILE A 155 1.64 -9.19 13.69
CA ILE A 155 1.15 -7.81 13.88
C ILE A 155 0.01 -7.52 12.89
N ARG A 156 0.19 -7.82 11.60
CA ARG A 156 -0.86 -7.61 10.58
C ARG A 156 -2.11 -8.41 10.85
N ARG A 157 -1.98 -9.66 11.30
CA ARG A 157 -3.13 -10.49 11.65
C ARG A 157 -3.92 -9.87 12.81
N ARG A 158 -3.23 -9.45 13.88
CA ARG A 158 -3.87 -8.83 15.05
C ARG A 158 -4.55 -7.51 14.71
N LEU A 159 -3.92 -6.66 13.90
CA LEU A 159 -4.53 -5.42 13.42
C LEU A 159 -5.78 -5.70 12.56
N ARG A 160 -5.74 -6.71 11.69
CA ARG A 160 -6.90 -7.10 10.88
C ARG A 160 -8.06 -7.57 11.75
N GLU A 161 -7.80 -8.45 12.70
CA GLU A 161 -8.82 -8.98 13.62
C GLU A 161 -9.46 -7.85 14.44
N CYS A 162 -8.65 -6.92 14.96
CA CYS A 162 -9.14 -5.76 15.70
C CYS A 162 -10.03 -4.84 14.84
N VAL A 163 -9.57 -4.45 13.65
CA VAL A 163 -10.35 -3.59 12.74
C VAL A 163 -11.64 -4.29 12.31
N GLN A 164 -11.59 -5.59 12.03
CA GLN A 164 -12.78 -6.34 11.62
C GLN A 164 -13.81 -6.47 12.75
N GLY A 165 -13.37 -6.60 14.00
CA GLY A 165 -14.26 -6.53 15.16
C GLY A 165 -14.94 -5.17 15.30
N LYS A 166 -14.23 -4.08 15.00
CA LYS A 166 -14.79 -2.72 15.03
C LYS A 166 -15.79 -2.47 13.90
N VAL A 167 -15.49 -2.94 12.68
CA VAL A 167 -16.41 -2.89 11.53
C VAL A 167 -17.73 -3.60 11.88
N ASN A 168 -17.66 -4.83 12.38
CA ASN A 168 -18.84 -5.62 12.70
C ASN A 168 -19.69 -5.03 13.84
N HIS A 169 -19.11 -4.17 14.69
CA HIS A 169 -19.84 -3.50 15.78
C HIS A 169 -20.55 -2.21 15.31
N ASP A 170 -20.02 -1.53 14.30
CA ASP A 170 -20.59 -0.30 13.73
C ASP A 170 -21.72 -0.59 12.72
N ASP A 171 -21.71 -1.78 12.11
CA ASP A 171 -22.76 -2.28 11.19
C ASP A 171 -23.96 -2.96 11.91
N ALA A 172 -23.94 -3.04 13.25
CA ALA A 172 -24.94 -3.71 14.09
C ALA A 172 -25.79 -2.72 14.90
#